data_AF-A0A4W6DME4-F1
#
_entry.id   AF-A0A4W6DME4-F1
#
_cell.length_a   1.000
_cell.length_b   1.000
_cell.length_c   1.000
_cell.angle_alpha   90.00
_cell.angle_beta   90.00
_cell.angle_gamma   90.00
#
_symmetry.space_group_name_H-M   'P 1'
#
loop_
_entity.id
_entity.type
_entity.pdbx_description
1 polymer ?
#
loop_
_entity_poly.entity_id
_entity_poly.type
_entity_poly.pdbx_seq_one_letter_code
_entity_poly.pdbx_strand_id
1 'polypeptide(L)'
;MMKQCIKLMEEVTGALCAQHSAFILTGVTGSLSPCSLTRVPPQHHRSIRLPPPWTRDQTLTPHKPRRPGTMDDVPPIINISISLRIQPNEGPVFFKVDGTRFGQTRTIKLLTGSKYKIEVVVKPGNVEATNMNIGGIIFPLEQQSRDEESVVYHGQYDTEGVPHTKSGDRQPVQVSMEFNKAGTFETVWQAKYYNYYKREHCQFGNKFSSIEYECKPNETRTLMWINKEAFN
;
A
#
# COMPACT_ATOMS: atom_id res chain seq x y z
N MET A 1 29.21 18.72 4.92
CA MET A 1 29.62 18.03 3.67
C MET A 1 28.45 18.06 2.69
N MET A 2 28.16 19.23 2.11
CA MET A 2 26.88 19.51 1.44
C MET A 2 27.13 20.13 0.05
N LYS A 3 27.98 19.49 -0.77
CA LYS A 3 28.38 20.02 -2.09
C LYS A 3 28.50 18.95 -3.20
N GLN A 4 27.87 17.79 -3.06
CA GLN A 4 28.00 16.72 -4.07
C GLN A 4 26.67 16.24 -4.68
N CYS A 5 25.52 16.79 -4.29
CA CYS A 5 24.20 16.38 -4.79
C CYS A 5 23.68 17.14 -6.03
N ILE A 6 24.42 18.09 -6.60
CA ILE A 6 23.90 18.95 -7.70
C ILE A 6 24.26 18.44 -9.11
N LYS A 7 25.12 17.42 -9.25
CA LYS A 7 25.66 17.03 -10.57
C LYS A 7 24.99 15.83 -11.26
N LEU A 8 23.84 15.36 -10.80
CA LEU A 8 23.17 14.15 -11.34
C LEU A 8 21.75 14.40 -11.90
N MET A 9 21.31 15.66 -11.99
CA MET A 9 19.95 16.01 -12.44
C MET A 9 19.89 16.56 -13.88
N GLU A 10 20.99 16.56 -14.64
CA GLU A 10 21.06 17.18 -15.98
C GLU A 10 21.12 16.17 -17.16
N GLU A 11 21.00 14.86 -16.94
CA GLU A 11 21.17 13.84 -18.01
C GLU A 11 19.89 13.11 -18.45
N VAL A 12 18.69 13.53 -18.04
CA VAL A 12 17.43 12.82 -18.39
C VAL A 12 16.52 13.58 -19.35
N THR A 13 16.89 14.79 -19.79
CA THR A 13 16.03 15.65 -20.65
C THR A 13 16.39 15.59 -22.15
N GLY A 14 16.68 14.40 -22.68
CA GLY A 14 17.29 14.25 -24.01
C GLY A 14 16.67 13.24 -24.98
N ALA A 15 15.45 12.73 -24.75
CA ALA A 15 14.86 11.73 -25.64
C ALA A 15 13.33 11.87 -25.79
N LEU A 16 12.88 13.02 -26.32
CA LEU A 16 11.54 13.18 -26.91
C LEU A 16 11.65 14.04 -28.17
N CYS A 17 12.05 13.45 -29.29
CA CYS A 17 11.79 14.05 -30.60
C CYS A 17 11.99 13.03 -31.73
N ALA A 18 10.93 12.31 -32.11
CA ALA A 18 10.70 11.86 -33.49
C ALA A 18 9.40 11.05 -33.55
N GLN A 19 8.30 11.67 -33.96
CA GLN A 19 7.50 11.27 -35.13
C GLN A 19 6.18 12.04 -35.13
N HIS A 20 6.11 12.99 -36.06
CA HIS A 20 4.93 13.77 -36.41
C HIS A 20 4.40 13.27 -37.76
N SER A 21 3.07 13.22 -37.85
CA SER A 21 2.25 13.69 -38.98
C SER A 21 2.07 12.82 -40.23
N ALA A 22 0.80 12.41 -40.44
CA ALA A 22 0.01 12.39 -41.69
C ALA A 22 -1.35 11.72 -41.34
N PHE A 23 -2.55 12.08 -41.79
CA PHE A 23 -3.04 12.97 -42.85
C PHE A 23 -4.55 13.21 -42.62
N ILE A 24 -5.14 14.22 -43.28
CA ILE A 24 -6.46 14.81 -43.06
C ILE A 24 -7.42 14.59 -44.27
N LEU A 25 -8.75 14.70 -44.02
CA LEU A 25 -9.93 14.99 -44.91
C LEU A 25 -10.48 13.80 -45.74
N THR A 26 -11.78 13.56 -45.95
CA THR A 26 -13.01 14.39 -46.15
C THR A 26 -14.30 13.55 -45.93
N GLY A 27 -15.47 14.19 -45.71
CA GLY A 27 -16.76 13.66 -46.22
C GLY A 27 -18.03 13.93 -45.40
N VAL A 28 -18.82 14.91 -45.84
CA VAL A 28 -20.15 15.35 -45.32
C VAL A 28 -21.26 14.79 -46.23
N THR A 29 -22.45 14.42 -45.71
CA THR A 29 -23.80 14.82 -46.25
C THR A 29 -25.01 14.12 -45.57
N GLY A 30 -26.03 14.93 -45.25
CA GLY A 30 -27.50 14.63 -45.28
C GLY A 30 -28.09 13.79 -44.13
N SER A 31 -29.30 14.02 -43.60
CA SER A 31 -30.46 14.81 -44.03
C SER A 31 -31.48 14.99 -42.87
N LEU A 32 -32.45 15.90 -43.06
CA LEU A 32 -33.41 16.46 -42.11
C LEU A 32 -34.77 15.73 -42.06
N SER A 33 -35.36 15.63 -40.84
CA SER A 33 -36.78 15.83 -40.44
C SER A 33 -37.91 14.93 -41.04
N PRO A 34 -39.18 14.91 -40.53
CA PRO A 34 -39.82 15.77 -39.51
C PRO A 34 -40.71 15.07 -38.42
N CYS A 35 -41.20 15.92 -37.50
CA CYS A 35 -42.21 15.70 -36.47
C CYS A 35 -43.59 15.25 -36.99
N SER A 36 -44.36 14.59 -36.12
CA SER A 36 -45.83 14.62 -36.14
C SER A 36 -46.45 14.40 -34.76
N LEU A 37 -47.62 15.02 -34.59
CA LEU A 37 -48.33 15.39 -33.35
C LEU A 37 -49.33 14.32 -32.86
N THR A 38 -49.59 14.38 -31.54
CA THR A 38 -50.88 14.18 -30.81
C THR A 38 -51.63 12.85 -30.82
N ARG A 39 -51.90 12.32 -29.61
CA ARG A 39 -53.27 12.22 -29.02
C ARG A 39 -53.25 11.70 -27.57
N VAL A 40 -54.00 12.39 -26.71
CA VAL A 40 -54.42 12.02 -25.33
C VAL A 40 -55.86 11.50 -25.41
N PRO A 41 -56.28 10.40 -24.72
CA PRO A 41 -57.13 10.49 -23.50
C PRO A 41 -57.11 9.21 -22.62
N PRO A 42 -58.06 8.96 -21.68
CA PRO A 42 -58.53 9.78 -20.55
C PRO A 42 -58.29 9.09 -19.18
N GLN A 43 -58.63 9.82 -18.13
CA GLN A 43 -58.50 9.44 -16.71
C GLN A 43 -59.46 8.32 -16.29
N HIS A 44 -58.96 7.40 -15.43
CA HIS A 44 -59.79 6.52 -14.61
C HIS A 44 -59.45 6.70 -13.13
N HIS A 45 -60.45 7.17 -12.38
CA HIS A 45 -60.55 7.14 -10.93
C HIS A 45 -60.29 5.74 -10.37
N ARG A 46 -59.38 5.59 -9.39
CA ARG A 46 -59.50 4.57 -8.33
C ARG A 46 -58.94 5.06 -6.98
N SER A 47 -59.91 5.37 -6.13
CA SER A 47 -59.98 5.31 -4.66
C SER A 47 -58.71 4.98 -3.88
N ILE A 48 -58.28 5.95 -3.08
CA ILE A 48 -57.33 5.83 -1.97
C ILE A 48 -58.02 5.05 -0.83
N ARG A 49 -57.50 3.87 -0.48
CA ARG A 49 -57.85 3.19 0.78
C ARG A 49 -56.84 3.59 1.84
N LEU A 50 -57.26 4.36 2.84
CA LEU A 50 -56.52 4.57 4.07
C LEU A 50 -56.68 3.31 4.95
N PRO A 51 -55.59 2.76 5.54
CA PRO A 51 -55.72 1.75 6.59
C PRO A 51 -56.17 2.39 7.93
N PRO A 52 -56.88 1.63 8.78
CA PRO A 52 -57.48 2.13 10.03
C PRO A 52 -56.42 2.39 11.13
N PRO A 53 -56.75 3.24 12.13
CA PRO A 53 -55.88 3.56 13.25
C PRO A 53 -55.95 2.47 14.34
N TRP A 54 -55.10 2.60 15.38
CA TRP A 54 -54.88 1.70 16.53
C TRP A 54 -53.86 0.57 16.21
N THR A 55 -52.78 0.31 16.96
CA THR A 55 -52.47 0.60 18.38
C THR A 55 -50.97 0.33 18.67
N ARG A 56 -50.46 1.00 19.72
CA ARG A 56 -49.37 0.62 20.65
C ARG A 56 -47.89 0.78 20.25
N ASP A 57 -47.31 1.81 20.89
CA ASP A 57 -46.15 1.74 21.80
C ASP A 57 -44.94 0.90 21.34
N GLN A 58 -44.01 1.55 20.64
CA GLN A 58 -42.62 1.11 20.63
C GLN A 58 -41.84 1.91 21.66
N THR A 59 -41.49 1.22 22.74
CA THR A 59 -40.49 1.62 23.71
C THR A 59 -39.19 1.94 22.96
N LEU A 60 -38.92 3.23 22.78
CA LEU A 60 -37.63 3.73 22.31
C LEU A 60 -36.59 3.32 23.35
N THR A 61 -35.80 2.29 23.01
CA THR A 61 -34.54 2.05 23.69
C THR A 61 -33.66 3.28 23.51
N PRO A 62 -32.98 3.78 24.57
CA PRO A 62 -32.12 4.93 24.42
C PRO A 62 -30.97 4.51 23.52
N HIS A 63 -30.94 5.04 22.28
CA HIS A 63 -29.77 4.99 21.44
C HIS A 63 -28.61 5.55 22.25
N LYS A 64 -27.67 4.66 22.60
CA LYS A 64 -26.35 5.00 23.12
C LYS A 64 -25.83 6.18 22.28
N PRO A 65 -25.46 7.32 22.88
CA PRO A 65 -24.98 8.45 22.11
C PRO A 65 -23.79 7.97 21.30
N ARG A 66 -23.92 8.02 19.96
CA ARG A 66 -22.78 7.89 19.07
C ARG A 66 -21.81 8.96 19.53
N ARG A 67 -20.65 8.54 20.04
CA ARG A 67 -19.57 9.47 20.36
C ARG A 67 -19.36 10.34 19.11
N PRO A 68 -19.26 11.67 19.25
CA PRO A 68 -18.85 12.51 18.14
C PRO A 68 -17.56 11.92 17.59
N GLY A 69 -17.59 11.45 16.35
CA GLY A 69 -16.41 10.96 15.67
C GLY A 69 -15.36 12.05 15.73
N THR A 70 -14.21 11.74 16.33
CA THR A 70 -13.00 12.56 16.18
C THR A 70 -12.81 12.81 14.70
N MET A 71 -12.64 14.08 14.32
CA MET A 71 -12.92 14.66 13.01
C MET A 71 -12.04 14.16 11.85
N ASP A 72 -11.42 12.98 11.96
CA ASP A 72 -10.35 12.54 11.10
C ASP A 72 -10.20 11.02 10.90
N ASP A 73 -10.91 10.16 11.65
CA ASP A 73 -10.84 8.69 11.58
C ASP A 73 -9.43 8.04 11.63
N VAL A 74 -8.36 8.81 11.84
CA VAL A 74 -6.99 8.28 11.94
C VAL A 74 -6.76 7.77 13.37
N PRO A 75 -6.44 6.48 13.54
CA PRO A 75 -6.16 5.92 14.86
C PRO A 75 -4.85 6.49 15.45
N PRO A 76 -4.77 6.64 16.78
CA PRO A 76 -3.58 7.18 17.43
C PRO A 76 -2.38 6.22 17.39
N ILE A 77 -2.63 4.93 17.20
CA ILE A 77 -1.63 3.88 17.09
C ILE A 77 -1.99 3.00 15.90
N ILE A 78 -1.00 2.71 15.07
CA ILE A 78 -1.09 1.82 13.91
C ILE A 78 -0.04 0.74 14.09
N ASN A 79 -0.46 -0.52 14.14
CA ASN A 79 0.44 -1.66 14.12
C ASN A 79 0.60 -2.16 12.69
N ILE A 80 1.85 -2.34 12.25
CA ILE A 80 2.20 -2.80 10.91
C ILE A 80 3.03 -4.06 11.06
N SER A 81 2.58 -5.17 10.49
CA SER A 81 3.35 -6.41 10.40
C SER A 81 3.72 -6.67 8.95
N ILE A 82 5.02 -6.83 8.66
CA ILE A 82 5.54 -7.03 7.31
C ILE A 82 6.20 -8.40 7.23
N SER A 83 5.69 -9.29 6.39
CA SER A 83 6.25 -10.61 6.13
C SER A 83 6.76 -10.74 4.70
N LEU A 84 7.73 -11.64 4.50
CA LEU A 84 8.37 -11.88 3.20
C LEU A 84 8.43 -13.38 2.91
N ARG A 85 8.03 -13.77 1.70
CA ARG A 85 8.16 -15.13 1.17
C ARG A 85 8.80 -15.10 -0.22
N ILE A 86 9.78 -15.97 -0.47
CA ILE A 86 10.40 -16.06 -1.80
C ILE A 86 9.46 -16.75 -2.79
N GLN A 87 9.28 -16.15 -3.98
CA GLN A 87 8.46 -16.67 -5.07
C GLN A 87 9.33 -17.52 -6.03
N PRO A 88 8.74 -18.49 -6.74
CA PRO A 88 7.31 -18.84 -6.79
C PRO A 88 6.84 -19.80 -5.67
N ASN A 89 7.77 -20.39 -4.89
CA ASN A 89 7.46 -21.51 -4.00
C ASN A 89 7.00 -21.12 -2.59
N GLU A 90 6.72 -19.83 -2.36
CA GLU A 90 6.45 -19.25 -1.02
C GLU A 90 7.46 -19.67 0.05
N GLY A 91 8.73 -19.79 -0.33
CA GLY A 91 9.79 -20.26 0.55
C GLY A 91 10.10 -19.28 1.70
N PRO A 92 10.76 -19.75 2.77
CA PRO A 92 11.11 -18.90 3.91
C PRO A 92 12.20 -17.88 3.55
N VAL A 93 12.07 -16.69 4.12
CA VAL A 93 13.16 -15.73 4.26
C VAL A 93 13.87 -16.00 5.59
N PHE A 94 15.11 -15.54 5.73
CA PHE A 94 15.90 -15.74 6.93
C PHE A 94 16.50 -14.43 7.40
N PHE A 95 16.77 -14.35 8.70
CA PHE A 95 17.51 -13.25 9.29
C PHE A 95 18.59 -13.76 10.25
N LYS A 96 19.56 -12.90 10.52
CA LYS A 96 20.60 -13.16 11.51
C LYS A 96 20.56 -12.09 12.60
N VAL A 97 20.72 -12.50 13.84
CA VAL A 97 21.02 -11.59 14.95
C VAL A 97 22.51 -11.31 14.93
N ASP A 98 22.89 -10.10 14.57
CA ASP A 98 24.30 -9.68 14.47
C ASP A 98 24.79 -8.93 15.74
N GLY A 99 23.88 -8.58 16.66
CA GLY A 99 24.22 -7.84 17.88
C GLY A 99 24.71 -6.43 17.57
N THR A 100 25.72 -5.93 18.29
CA THR A 100 26.24 -4.56 18.12
C THR A 100 27.31 -4.42 17.04
N ARG A 101 27.49 -5.45 16.20
CA ARG A 101 28.57 -5.48 15.19
C ARG A 101 28.34 -4.56 14.00
N PHE A 102 27.10 -4.22 13.71
CA PHE A 102 26.70 -3.38 12.58
C PHE A 102 25.74 -2.29 13.06
N GLY A 103 25.24 -1.45 12.14
CA GLY A 103 24.33 -0.36 12.46
C GLY A 103 22.99 -0.81 13.05
N GLN A 104 22.55 -2.04 12.73
CA GLN A 104 21.35 -2.66 13.30
C GLN A 104 21.67 -4.04 13.89
N THR A 105 20.85 -4.44 14.88
CA THR A 105 21.05 -5.69 15.62
C THR A 105 20.66 -6.94 14.85
N ARG A 106 19.89 -6.80 13.78
CA ARG A 106 19.39 -7.89 12.94
C ARG A 106 19.61 -7.58 11.47
N THR A 107 19.92 -8.61 10.68
CA THR A 107 20.09 -8.52 9.22
C THR A 107 19.10 -9.43 8.53
N ILE A 108 18.26 -8.88 7.65
CA ILE A 108 17.43 -9.65 6.71
C ILE A 108 18.30 -10.16 5.58
N LYS A 109 18.13 -11.42 5.19
CA LYS A 109 18.88 -12.05 4.11
C LYS A 109 17.99 -12.24 2.90
N LEU A 110 18.42 -11.68 1.78
CA LEU A 110 17.70 -11.71 0.51
C LEU A 110 18.62 -12.25 -0.59
N LEU A 111 18.03 -12.82 -1.63
CA LEU A 111 18.71 -13.21 -2.86
C LEU A 111 18.55 -12.09 -3.87
N THR A 112 19.57 -11.87 -4.69
CA THR A 112 19.49 -10.99 -5.87
C THR A 112 18.74 -11.69 -7.01
N GLY A 113 18.05 -10.94 -7.87
CA GLY A 113 17.35 -11.50 -9.03
C GLY A 113 16.23 -12.46 -8.66
N SER A 114 15.61 -12.24 -7.50
CA SER A 114 14.52 -13.04 -6.95
C SER A 114 13.31 -12.17 -6.63
N LYS A 115 12.13 -12.75 -6.76
CA LYS A 115 10.86 -12.10 -6.42
C LYS A 115 10.40 -12.52 -5.04
N TYR A 116 9.87 -11.57 -4.28
CA TYR A 116 9.33 -11.79 -2.95
C TYR A 116 7.88 -11.37 -2.92
N LYS A 117 7.03 -12.23 -2.39
CA LYS A 117 5.68 -11.85 -1.96
C LYS A 117 5.82 -11.18 -0.61
N ILE A 118 5.37 -9.92 -0.56
CA ILE A 118 5.25 -9.12 0.65
C ILE A 118 3.82 -9.26 1.11
N GLU A 119 3.61 -9.58 2.38
CA GLU A 119 2.30 -9.45 3.01
C GLU A 119 2.42 -8.45 4.16
N VAL A 120 1.54 -7.45 4.12
CA VAL A 120 1.44 -6.39 5.11
C VAL A 120 0.12 -6.52 5.82
N VAL A 121 0.15 -6.68 7.14
CA VAL A 121 -1.04 -6.62 7.99
C VAL A 121 -1.01 -5.32 8.76
N VAL A 122 -2.02 -4.48 8.57
CA VAL A 122 -2.16 -3.19 9.27
C VAL A 122 -3.34 -3.26 10.23
N LYS A 123 -3.16 -2.77 11.45
CA LYS A 123 -4.21 -2.67 12.48
C LYS A 123 -4.24 -1.25 13.06
N PRO A 124 -5.40 -0.62 13.26
CA PRO A 124 -6.75 -1.12 12.95
C PRO A 124 -7.09 -1.07 11.44
N GLY A 125 -8.17 -1.75 11.03
CA GLY A 125 -8.51 -1.97 9.62
C GLY A 125 -9.03 -0.74 8.86
N ASN A 126 -9.29 0.36 9.56
CA ASN A 126 -9.75 1.63 8.98
C ASN A 126 -8.62 2.48 8.35
N VAL A 127 -7.38 2.02 8.41
CA VAL A 127 -6.22 2.66 7.79
C VAL A 127 -6.01 2.09 6.38
N GLU A 128 -5.66 2.95 5.42
CA GLU A 128 -5.43 2.58 4.01
C GLU A 128 -3.98 2.84 3.60
N ALA A 129 -3.29 1.78 3.18
CA ALA A 129 -1.98 1.84 2.55
C ALA A 129 -2.09 1.72 1.03
N THR A 130 -1.22 2.41 0.28
CA THR A 130 -1.27 2.43 -1.19
C THR A 130 -0.04 1.79 -1.84
N ASN A 131 1.14 2.32 -1.56
CA ASN A 131 2.40 1.88 -2.13
C ASN A 131 3.39 1.55 -1.04
N MET A 132 4.32 0.64 -1.36
CA MET A 132 5.48 0.36 -0.55
C MET A 132 6.75 0.56 -1.39
N ASN A 133 7.78 1.12 -0.77
CA ASN A 133 9.11 1.27 -1.32
C ASN A 133 10.08 0.42 -0.50
N ILE A 134 10.89 -0.40 -1.15
CA ILE A 134 12.01 -1.11 -0.53
C ILE A 134 13.27 -0.87 -1.37
N GLY A 135 14.20 -0.09 -0.83
CA GLY A 135 15.49 0.16 -1.47
C GLY A 135 15.40 0.89 -2.81
N GLY A 136 14.38 1.72 -3.01
CA GLY A 136 14.13 2.47 -4.25
C GLY A 136 13.19 1.77 -5.23
N ILE A 137 12.78 0.52 -4.96
CA ILE A 137 11.81 -0.21 -5.76
C ILE A 137 10.42 0.04 -5.16
N ILE A 138 9.59 0.76 -5.91
CA ILE A 138 8.21 1.10 -5.52
C ILE A 138 7.25 0.11 -6.17
N PHE A 139 6.34 -0.45 -5.38
CA PHE A 139 5.32 -1.37 -5.86
C PHE A 139 3.98 -1.12 -5.14
N PRO A 140 2.84 -1.34 -5.83
CA PRO A 140 1.53 -1.19 -5.23
C PRO A 140 1.26 -2.27 -4.18
N LEU A 141 0.45 -1.91 -3.18
CA LEU A 141 -0.11 -2.83 -2.20
C LEU A 141 -1.56 -3.15 -2.57
N GLU A 142 -1.83 -4.39 -2.95
CA GLU A 142 -3.15 -4.87 -3.31
C GLU A 142 -3.87 -5.42 -2.09
N GLN A 143 -5.00 -4.81 -1.72
CA GLN A 143 -5.81 -5.26 -0.59
C GLN A 143 -6.38 -6.65 -0.86
N GLN A 144 -6.15 -7.58 0.07
CA GLN A 144 -6.65 -8.96 0.01
C GLN A 144 -7.88 -9.15 0.88
N SER A 145 -7.85 -8.59 2.09
CA SER A 145 -8.95 -8.67 3.04
C SER A 145 -8.96 -7.45 3.96
N ARG A 146 -10.14 -7.13 4.49
CA ARG A 146 -10.36 -6.03 5.45
C ARG A 146 -11.50 -6.38 6.38
N ASP A 147 -11.29 -6.17 7.66
CA ASP A 147 -12.30 -6.14 8.71
C ASP A 147 -12.10 -4.91 9.61
N GLU A 148 -12.81 -4.82 10.73
CA GLU A 148 -12.67 -3.68 11.66
C GLU A 148 -11.31 -3.68 12.38
N GLU A 149 -10.74 -4.86 12.62
CA GLU A 149 -9.51 -5.04 13.40
C GLU A 149 -8.25 -4.88 12.55
N SER A 150 -8.32 -5.22 11.27
CA SER A 150 -7.16 -5.32 10.40
C SER A 150 -7.49 -5.22 8.91
N VAL A 151 -6.46 -4.86 8.14
CA VAL A 151 -6.45 -4.95 6.68
C VAL A 151 -5.17 -5.65 6.24
N VAL A 152 -5.28 -6.53 5.25
CA VAL A 152 -4.17 -7.32 4.71
C VAL A 152 -3.93 -6.90 3.27
N TYR A 153 -2.68 -6.58 2.96
CA TYR A 153 -2.22 -6.24 1.61
C TYR A 153 -1.15 -7.21 1.15
N HIS A 154 -1.14 -7.51 -0.15
CA HIS A 154 -0.04 -8.18 -0.82
C HIS A 154 0.67 -7.24 -1.78
N GLY A 155 1.99 -7.39 -1.88
CA GLY A 155 2.83 -6.69 -2.84
C GLY A 155 3.91 -7.62 -3.40
N GLN A 156 4.52 -7.23 -4.52
CA GLN A 156 5.61 -7.98 -5.12
C GLN A 156 6.88 -7.14 -5.11
N TYR A 157 7.88 -7.59 -4.36
CA TYR A 157 9.20 -6.98 -4.32
C TYR A 157 10.16 -7.76 -5.21
N ASP A 158 10.62 -7.14 -6.30
CA ASP A 158 11.56 -7.73 -7.24
C ASP A 158 12.97 -7.21 -6.98
N THR A 159 13.93 -8.12 -6.80
CA THR A 159 15.35 -7.78 -6.58
C THR A 159 16.19 -7.92 -7.85
N GLU A 160 15.55 -8.00 -9.02
CA GLU A 160 16.23 -7.86 -10.31
C GLU A 160 17.04 -6.54 -10.37
N GLY A 161 18.27 -6.63 -10.86
CA GLY A 161 19.19 -5.49 -10.90
C GLY A 161 19.83 -5.09 -9.56
N VAL A 162 19.36 -5.60 -8.41
CA VAL A 162 19.97 -5.30 -7.10
C VAL A 162 21.32 -5.99 -6.97
N PRO A 163 22.43 -5.26 -6.72
CA PRO A 163 23.75 -5.86 -6.61
C PRO A 163 23.90 -6.66 -5.33
N HIS A 164 24.65 -7.77 -5.40
CA HIS A 164 24.95 -8.57 -4.22
C HIS A 164 25.84 -7.78 -3.25
N THR A 165 25.61 -7.98 -1.96
CA THR A 165 26.41 -7.37 -0.89
C THR A 165 27.73 -8.12 -0.72
N LYS A 166 28.84 -7.38 -0.62
CA LYS A 166 30.18 -7.94 -0.38
C LYS A 166 30.24 -8.73 0.94
N SER A 167 31.23 -9.61 1.05
CA SER A 167 31.49 -10.31 2.32
C SER A 167 31.87 -9.29 3.41
N GLY A 168 31.51 -9.57 4.66
CA GLY A 168 31.68 -8.61 5.77
C GLY A 168 30.59 -7.54 5.85
N ASP A 169 30.09 -7.04 4.72
CA ASP A 169 29.22 -5.87 4.69
C ASP A 169 27.72 -6.15 4.90
N ARG A 170 26.98 -5.07 5.21
CA ARG A 170 25.52 -4.96 5.28
C ARG A 170 25.07 -3.69 4.58
N GLN A 171 23.90 -3.74 3.96
CA GLN A 171 23.31 -2.60 3.26
C GLN A 171 22.17 -2.00 4.10
N PRO A 172 22.17 -0.68 4.35
CA PRO A 172 20.99 0.00 4.84
C PRO A 172 19.98 0.13 3.68
N VAL A 173 18.80 -0.44 3.83
CA VAL A 173 17.72 -0.45 2.85
C VAL A 173 16.58 0.40 3.40
N GLN A 174 16.33 1.55 2.78
CA GLN A 174 15.19 2.38 3.13
C GLN A 174 13.90 1.64 2.78
N VAL A 175 12.97 1.61 3.73
CA VAL A 175 11.63 1.05 3.56
C VAL A 175 10.63 2.12 3.91
N SER A 176 9.69 2.36 3.01
CA SER A 176 8.58 3.27 3.29
C SER A 176 7.25 2.74 2.78
N MET A 177 6.17 3.23 3.39
CA MET A 177 4.80 2.91 3.01
C MET A 177 3.93 4.15 3.14
N GLU A 178 3.13 4.40 2.10
CA GLU A 178 2.25 5.56 2.03
C GLU A 178 0.87 5.21 2.57
N PHE A 179 0.35 6.04 3.47
CA PHE A 179 -1.01 5.91 3.98
C PHE A 179 -1.84 7.15 3.67
N ASN A 180 -3.06 6.95 3.16
CA ASN A 180 -3.93 8.02 2.64
C ASN A 180 -4.18 9.15 3.66
N LYS A 181 -4.41 8.79 4.93
CA LYS A 181 -4.76 9.75 5.98
C LYS A 181 -3.73 9.83 7.11
N ALA A 182 -2.83 8.87 7.22
CA ALA A 182 -1.95 8.72 8.39
C ALA A 182 -0.49 9.16 8.12
N GLY A 183 -0.18 9.57 6.89
CA GLY A 183 1.15 9.98 6.46
C GLY A 183 2.02 8.81 6.01
N THR A 184 3.33 9.02 5.99
CA THR A 184 4.28 7.99 5.54
C THR A 184 4.87 7.23 6.74
N PHE A 185 4.93 5.92 6.65
CA PHE A 185 5.79 5.09 7.50
C PHE A 185 7.18 5.01 6.85
N GLU A 186 8.25 5.26 7.60
CA GLU A 186 9.62 5.15 7.10
C GLU A 186 10.52 4.44 8.12
N THR A 187 11.32 3.48 7.66
CA THR A 187 12.35 2.80 8.44
C THR A 187 13.55 2.43 7.57
N VAL A 188 14.63 1.93 8.18
CA VAL A 188 15.80 1.42 7.49
C VAL A 188 16.09 0.01 7.95
N TRP A 189 15.90 -0.95 7.03
CA TRP A 189 16.29 -2.33 7.27
C TRP A 189 17.78 -2.51 7.03
N GLN A 190 18.42 -3.31 7.86
CA GLN A 190 19.73 -3.84 7.53
C GLN A 190 19.57 -5.13 6.73
N ALA A 191 20.02 -5.12 5.48
CA ALA A 191 19.91 -6.26 4.58
C ALA A 191 21.28 -6.79 4.15
N LYS A 192 21.30 -8.05 3.75
CA LYS A 192 22.40 -8.63 2.99
C LYS A 192 21.84 -9.37 1.78
N TYR A 193 22.19 -8.89 0.60
CA TYR A 193 21.83 -9.50 -0.67
C TYR A 193 22.89 -10.54 -1.05
N TYR A 194 22.49 -11.80 -1.10
CA TYR A 194 23.30 -12.91 -1.56
C TYR A 194 23.06 -13.14 -3.04
N ASN A 195 24.11 -13.49 -3.76
CA ASN A 195 23.95 -14.05 -5.10
C ASN A 195 23.11 -15.35 -5.00
N TYR A 196 22.22 -15.59 -5.97
CA TYR A 196 21.41 -16.80 -6.06
C TYR A 196 22.22 -18.10 -5.90
N TYR A 197 23.45 -18.16 -6.44
CA TYR A 197 24.34 -19.32 -6.29
C TYR A 197 24.80 -19.58 -4.84
N LYS A 198 24.65 -18.60 -3.95
CA LYS A 198 24.94 -18.70 -2.51
C LYS A 198 23.69 -18.85 -1.65
N ARG A 199 22.60 -19.41 -2.22
CA ARG A 199 21.32 -19.60 -1.51
C ARG A 199 21.44 -20.34 -0.18
N GLU A 200 22.34 -21.30 -0.07
CA GLU A 200 22.57 -22.03 1.18
C GLU A 200 23.00 -21.08 2.32
N HIS A 201 23.96 -20.18 2.07
CA HIS A 201 24.39 -19.18 3.05
C HIS A 201 23.30 -18.15 3.38
N CYS A 202 22.42 -17.87 2.42
CA CYS A 202 21.26 -17.02 2.62
C CYS A 202 20.28 -17.63 3.64
N GLN A 203 20.22 -18.97 3.74
CA GLN A 203 19.29 -19.69 4.60
C GLN A 203 19.82 -19.94 6.03
N PHE A 204 21.10 -19.62 6.31
CA PHE A 204 21.63 -19.80 7.66
C PHE A 204 21.03 -18.79 8.65
N GLY A 205 20.73 -19.23 9.87
CA GLY A 205 20.20 -18.37 10.92
C GLY A 205 18.74 -18.67 11.22
N ASN A 206 17.99 -17.64 11.61
CA ASN A 206 16.60 -17.78 12.04
C ASN A 206 15.67 -17.63 10.83
N LYS A 207 14.59 -18.41 10.82
CA LYS A 207 13.50 -18.19 9.87
C LYS A 207 12.86 -16.85 10.17
N PHE A 208 12.61 -16.08 9.14
CA PHE A 208 11.91 -14.81 9.20
C PHE A 208 10.41 -15.06 9.04
N SER A 209 9.63 -14.67 10.04
CA SER A 209 8.17 -14.65 9.97
C SER A 209 7.69 -13.25 9.57
N SER A 210 8.00 -12.26 10.38
CA SER A 210 7.59 -10.86 10.14
C SER A 210 8.44 -9.87 10.92
N ILE A 211 8.33 -8.59 10.57
CA ILE A 211 8.73 -7.48 11.43
C ILE A 211 7.49 -6.69 11.77
N GLU A 212 7.29 -6.48 13.07
CA GLU A 212 6.17 -5.75 13.63
C GLU A 212 6.63 -4.38 14.10
N TYR A 213 5.86 -3.37 13.73
CA TYR A 213 6.06 -1.98 14.11
C TYR A 213 4.82 -1.47 14.83
N GLU A 214 5.04 -0.77 15.95
CA GLU A 214 4.02 0.08 16.56
C GLU A 214 4.33 1.53 16.17
N CYS A 215 3.41 2.15 15.43
CA CYS A 215 3.59 3.46 14.85
C CYS A 215 2.56 4.46 15.39
N LYS A 216 2.97 5.71 15.56
CA LYS A 216 2.09 6.83 15.92
C LYS A 216 2.17 7.91 14.83
N PRO A 217 1.06 8.20 14.13
CA PRO A 217 1.00 9.34 13.20
C PRO A 217 1.38 10.65 13.91
N ASN A 218 2.19 11.48 13.25
CA ASN A 218 2.52 12.80 13.77
C ASN A 218 1.34 13.78 13.64
N GLU A 219 1.44 14.94 14.29
CA GLU A 219 0.38 15.96 14.31
C GLU A 219 0.03 16.48 12.90
N THR A 220 1.02 16.57 12.00
CA THR A 220 0.84 17.05 10.63
C THR A 220 0.41 15.96 9.64
N ARG A 221 0.33 14.69 10.08
CA ARG A 221 0.03 13.50 9.26
C ARG A 221 0.90 13.37 8.01
N THR A 222 2.16 13.76 8.15
CA THR A 222 3.15 13.64 7.09
C THR A 222 4.04 12.43 7.29
N LEU A 223 4.32 12.06 8.55
CA LEU A 223 5.24 11.00 8.91
C LEU A 223 4.77 10.30 10.19
N MET A 224 5.00 9.00 10.30
CA MET A 224 4.76 8.25 11.53
C MET A 224 6.03 8.11 12.38
N TRP A 225 5.87 8.16 13.69
CA TRP A 225 6.92 7.79 14.64
C TRP A 225 6.85 6.30 14.96
N ILE A 226 7.99 5.61 14.92
CA ILE A 226 8.10 4.20 15.30
C ILE A 226 8.45 4.12 16.79
N ASN A 227 7.54 3.58 17.60
CA ASN A 227 7.74 3.38 19.03
C ASN A 227 8.45 2.05 19.32
N LYS A 228 8.12 1.02 18.55
CA LYS A 228 8.59 -0.34 18.77
C LYS A 228 8.84 -1.04 17.44
N GLU A 229 9.89 -1.85 17.40
CA GLU A 229 10.21 -2.78 16.33
C GLU A 229 10.47 -4.17 16.94
N ALA A 230 9.85 -5.20 16.37
CA ALA A 230 10.08 -6.59 16.78
C ALA A 230 10.19 -7.51 15.56
N PHE A 231 11.25 -8.29 15.50
CA PHE A 231 11.46 -9.32 14.47
C PHE A 231 11.05 -10.68 15.04
N ASN A 232 10.15 -11.35 14.32
CA ASN A 232 9.58 -12.66 14.65
C ASN A 232 10.04 -13.73 13.65
#